data_AF-A0A1S3K2F2-F1
#
_entry.id   AF-A0A1S3K2F2-F1
#
_cell.length_a   1.000
_cell.length_b   1.000
_cell.length_c   1.000
_cell.angle_alpha   90.00
_cell.angle_beta   90.00
_cell.angle_gamma   90.00
#
_symmetry.space_group_name_H-M   'P 1'
#
loop_
_entity.id
_entity.type
_entity.pdbx_description
1 polymer ?
#
loop_
_entity_poly.entity_id
_entity_poly.type
_entity_poly.pdbx_seq_one_letter_code
_entity_poly.pdbx_strand_id
1 'polypeptide(L)'
;MTYFAGVLLLLLTGIVVTSAQGRGKRGDRGRYSRSRQGNPGNQPNCTRSCECQACGDPHFTSCDGQRFSYQGNDGNNFMAEQCTGQKQFSIQFRTIPSNSNRRVINNVTVFLHRPYDATGSWPTKRVDIEATRDPDDAIVKINNAVTTLPDNVMSGNHLRAVLKIVDRDSFTKCVEVSTPWGLVVTACVAHFPYRCLFVSFPPVLGCGNICGQCANYNGYSADDCTHYNQKCWKDDDKNGNRG
;
A
#
# COMPACT_ATOMS: atom_id res chain seq x y z
N MET A 1 16.14 78.89 -15.90
CA MET A 1 14.85 79.45 -15.45
C MET A 1 13.77 78.97 -16.40
N THR A 2 12.61 78.60 -15.81
CA THR A 2 11.29 78.30 -16.40
C THR A 2 11.15 77.11 -17.36
N TYR A 3 10.49 76.05 -16.88
CA TYR A 3 9.47 75.29 -17.63
C TYR A 3 8.30 74.89 -16.70
N PHE A 4 7.15 75.49 -17.03
CA PHE A 4 5.76 75.05 -17.00
C PHE A 4 5.19 74.07 -15.95
N ALA A 5 4.10 74.55 -15.35
CA ALA A 5 3.07 73.83 -14.63
C ALA A 5 2.30 72.83 -15.51
N GLY A 6 1.75 71.78 -14.90
CA GLY A 6 0.85 70.85 -15.59
C GLY A 6 0.28 69.77 -14.68
N VAL A 7 -0.90 70.06 -14.14
CA VAL A 7 -1.82 69.15 -13.43
C VAL A 7 -2.01 67.83 -14.19
N LEU A 8 -1.86 66.68 -13.54
CA LEU A 8 -2.27 65.37 -14.10
C LEU A 8 -3.23 64.63 -13.16
N LEU A 9 -4.50 64.95 -13.39
CA LEU A 9 -5.69 64.10 -13.40
C LEU A 9 -5.62 62.70 -12.74
N LEU A 10 -6.36 62.57 -11.64
CA LEU A 10 -6.87 61.32 -11.08
C LEU A 10 -7.78 60.62 -12.09
N LEU A 11 -7.39 59.45 -12.59
CA LEU A 11 -8.28 58.53 -13.30
C LEU A 11 -8.66 57.37 -12.36
N LEU A 12 -9.85 57.50 -11.78
CA LEU A 12 -10.63 56.41 -11.21
C LEU A 12 -11.07 55.48 -12.34
N THR A 13 -10.45 54.31 -12.48
CA THR A 13 -11.02 53.23 -13.28
C THR A 13 -11.86 52.34 -12.37
N GLY A 14 -13.18 52.56 -12.42
CA GLY A 14 -14.16 51.62 -11.92
C GLY A 14 -14.17 50.36 -12.79
N ILE A 15 -13.87 49.22 -12.18
CA ILE A 15 -14.20 47.91 -12.77
C ILE A 15 -15.45 47.42 -12.07
N VAL A 16 -16.55 47.47 -12.82
CA VAL A 16 -17.83 46.87 -12.48
C VAL A 16 -17.65 45.35 -12.51
N VAL A 17 -17.73 44.70 -11.34
CA VAL A 17 -17.84 43.24 -11.27
C VAL A 17 -19.30 42.88 -11.51
N THR A 18 -19.63 42.51 -12.75
CA THR A 18 -20.93 41.93 -13.06
C THR A 18 -20.95 40.46 -12.64
N SER A 19 -21.93 40.10 -11.81
CA SER A 19 -22.18 38.74 -11.37
C SER A 19 -22.73 37.89 -12.52
N ALA A 20 -21.89 37.07 -13.15
CA ALA A 20 -22.34 36.05 -14.10
C ALA A 20 -22.71 34.76 -13.34
N GLN A 21 -23.99 34.55 -13.08
CA GLN A 21 -24.54 33.25 -12.67
C GLN A 21 -24.47 32.26 -13.84
N GLY A 22 -23.36 31.54 -13.94
CA GLY A 22 -23.23 30.37 -14.81
C GLY A 22 -23.98 29.18 -14.23
N ARG A 23 -25.09 28.78 -14.87
CA ARG A 23 -25.83 27.53 -14.58
C ARG A 23 -24.95 26.31 -14.89
N GLY A 24 -24.23 25.84 -13.87
CA GLY A 24 -23.53 24.55 -13.91
C GLY A 24 -24.53 23.40 -13.96
N LYS A 25 -24.48 22.60 -15.04
CA LYS A 25 -25.22 21.34 -15.15
C LYS A 25 -24.87 20.45 -13.94
N ARG A 26 -25.91 20.01 -13.21
CA ARG A 26 -25.82 18.98 -12.17
C ARG A 26 -25.23 17.71 -12.81
N GLY A 27 -23.91 17.55 -12.71
CA GLY A 27 -23.30 16.24 -12.84
C GLY A 27 -23.75 15.42 -11.64
N ASP A 28 -24.30 14.23 -11.91
CA ASP A 28 -24.57 13.22 -10.91
C ASP A 28 -23.29 12.96 -10.13
N ARG A 29 -23.18 13.59 -8.96
CA ARG A 29 -22.26 13.12 -7.93
C ARG A 29 -22.85 11.79 -7.48
N GLY A 30 -22.39 10.72 -8.13
CA GLY A 30 -22.53 9.38 -7.58
C GLY A 30 -22.16 9.48 -6.11
N ARG A 31 -23.15 9.23 -5.24
CA ARG A 31 -22.92 9.09 -3.81
C ARG A 31 -21.94 7.93 -3.68
N TYR A 32 -20.66 8.23 -3.59
CA TYR A 32 -19.75 7.37 -2.86
C TYR A 32 -20.27 7.45 -1.43
N SER A 33 -21.15 6.51 -1.07
CA SER A 33 -21.46 6.24 0.32
C SER A 33 -20.12 6.18 1.02
N ARG A 34 -19.90 7.05 2.01
CA ARG A 34 -18.82 6.87 2.98
C ARG A 34 -18.95 5.41 3.40
N SER A 35 -18.06 4.55 2.89
CA SER A 35 -17.91 3.19 3.37
C SER A 35 -17.83 3.34 4.88
N ARG A 36 -18.63 2.54 5.58
CA ARG A 36 -18.74 2.60 7.03
C ARG A 36 -17.32 2.61 7.58
N GLN A 37 -16.84 3.79 7.95
CA GLN A 37 -15.74 3.92 8.87
C GLN A 37 -16.12 2.99 10.01
N GLY A 38 -15.24 2.06 10.37
CA GLY A 38 -15.43 1.22 11.55
C GLY A 38 -16.02 2.11 12.65
N ASN A 39 -17.07 1.61 13.29
CA ASN A 39 -17.94 2.30 14.24
C ASN A 39 -17.41 3.71 14.66
N PRO A 40 -18.04 4.85 14.24
CA PRO A 40 -17.53 6.22 14.42
C PRO A 40 -17.28 6.71 15.86
N GLY A 41 -17.24 5.82 16.85
CA GLY A 41 -17.05 6.12 18.26
C GLY A 41 -15.84 5.49 18.94
N ASN A 42 -15.12 4.54 18.32
CA ASN A 42 -13.94 3.92 18.95
C ASN A 42 -12.68 4.26 18.16
N GLN A 43 -11.73 4.94 18.80
CA GLN A 43 -10.40 5.13 18.25
C GLN A 43 -9.74 3.77 17.97
N PRO A 44 -8.97 3.63 16.88
CA PRO A 44 -8.20 2.42 16.60
C PRO A 44 -7.35 2.03 17.82
N ASN A 45 -7.41 0.77 18.25
CA ASN A 45 -6.69 0.27 19.42
C ASN A 45 -5.56 -0.67 19.01
N CYS A 46 -4.45 -0.10 18.54
CA CYS A 46 -3.28 -0.87 18.11
C CYS A 46 -2.15 -0.71 19.11
N THR A 47 -1.93 -1.73 19.93
CA THR A 47 -0.94 -1.70 21.02
C THR A 47 0.37 -2.40 20.70
N ARG A 48 0.41 -3.21 19.63
CA ARG A 48 1.55 -4.03 19.23
C ARG A 48 1.67 -4.02 17.72
N SER A 49 2.87 -4.15 17.16
CA SER A 49 3.06 -4.32 15.71
C SER A 49 2.21 -5.49 15.18
N CYS A 50 1.63 -5.32 13.99
CA CYS A 50 0.97 -6.41 13.29
C CYS A 50 1.87 -6.97 12.20
N GLU A 51 1.65 -8.24 11.86
CA GLU A 51 2.17 -8.89 10.66
C GLU A 51 0.99 -9.54 9.95
N CYS A 52 0.63 -9.02 8.78
CA CYS A 52 -0.33 -9.67 7.90
C CYS A 52 0.41 -10.59 6.93
N GLN A 53 -0.24 -11.67 6.51
CA GLN A 53 0.37 -12.69 5.66
C GLN A 53 -0.54 -13.08 4.50
N ALA A 54 0.08 -13.54 3.42
CA ALA A 54 -0.56 -14.24 2.31
C ALA A 54 0.31 -15.45 1.94
N CYS A 55 -0.21 -16.67 2.02
CA CYS A 55 0.55 -17.91 1.79
C CYS A 55 -0.21 -18.91 0.93
N GLY A 56 0.53 -19.71 0.13
CA GLY A 56 -0.06 -20.80 -0.66
C GLY A 56 -1.01 -20.30 -1.76
N ASP A 57 -2.21 -20.87 -1.83
CA ASP A 57 -3.31 -20.39 -2.67
C ASP A 57 -4.16 -19.34 -1.98
N PRO A 58 -3.91 -18.04 -2.20
CA PRO A 58 -3.54 -17.17 -1.11
C PRO A 58 -4.53 -17.24 0.06
N HIS A 59 -4.06 -17.86 1.13
CA HIS A 59 -4.67 -17.77 2.46
C HIS A 59 -4.09 -16.56 3.16
N PHE A 60 -4.97 -15.67 3.60
CA PHE A 60 -4.60 -14.42 4.23
C PHE A 60 -4.80 -14.50 5.74
N THR A 61 -3.99 -13.74 6.45
CA THR A 61 -4.31 -13.31 7.82
C THR A 61 -4.09 -11.80 7.88
N SER A 62 -5.14 -11.07 8.26
CA SER A 62 -5.09 -9.62 8.41
C SER A 62 -4.25 -9.21 9.62
N CYS A 63 -4.03 -7.90 9.78
CA CYS A 63 -3.35 -7.36 10.95
C CYS A 63 -4.10 -7.59 12.28
N ASP A 64 -5.43 -7.67 12.26
CA ASP A 64 -6.24 -7.95 13.45
C ASP A 64 -6.52 -9.45 13.64
N GLY A 65 -5.95 -10.31 12.78
CA GLY A 65 -5.96 -11.77 12.92
C GLY A 65 -7.09 -12.49 12.18
N GLN A 66 -7.91 -11.79 11.40
CA GLN A 66 -8.95 -12.42 10.58
C GLN A 66 -8.32 -13.27 9.49
N ARG A 67 -8.74 -14.53 9.41
CA ARG A 67 -8.37 -15.46 8.33
C ARG A 67 -9.41 -15.47 7.23
N PHE A 68 -8.95 -15.49 5.99
CA PHE A 68 -9.80 -15.55 4.82
C PHE A 68 -8.99 -16.01 3.60
N SER A 69 -9.66 -16.49 2.56
CA SER A 69 -9.04 -16.81 1.27
C SER A 69 -9.53 -15.86 0.19
N TYR A 70 -8.66 -15.55 -0.77
CA TYR A 70 -9.06 -14.90 -2.01
C TYR A 70 -8.13 -15.35 -3.13
N GLN A 71 -8.67 -16.07 -4.11
CA GLN A 71 -7.84 -16.65 -5.16
C GLN A 71 -7.37 -15.62 -6.20
N GLY A 72 -7.84 -14.37 -6.15
CA GLY A 72 -7.41 -13.35 -7.10
C GLY A 72 -7.97 -13.57 -8.51
N ASN A 73 -7.59 -12.68 -9.42
CA ASN A 73 -7.63 -12.92 -10.86
C ASN A 73 -6.19 -13.01 -11.40
N ASP A 74 -6.02 -13.35 -12.68
CA ASP A 74 -4.75 -13.22 -13.39
C ASP A 74 -4.30 -11.74 -13.42
N GLY A 75 -3.54 -11.29 -12.43
CA GLY A 75 -3.17 -9.88 -12.35
C GLY A 75 -2.44 -9.45 -11.07
N ASN A 76 -2.37 -8.12 -10.92
CA ASN A 76 -1.80 -7.49 -9.74
C ASN A 76 -2.85 -7.48 -8.62
N ASN A 77 -2.50 -8.13 -7.52
CA ASN A 77 -3.27 -8.14 -6.28
C ASN A 77 -2.63 -7.15 -5.30
N PHE A 78 -3.45 -6.50 -4.47
CA PHE A 78 -2.98 -5.53 -3.48
C PHE A 78 -2.84 -6.21 -2.12
N MET A 79 -1.63 -6.27 -1.57
CA MET A 79 -1.40 -6.79 -0.23
C MET A 79 -1.77 -5.73 0.80
N ALA A 80 -1.13 -4.56 0.70
CA ALA A 80 -1.38 -3.43 1.57
C ALA A 80 -1.04 -2.13 0.88
N GLU A 81 -1.76 -1.07 1.19
CA GLU A 81 -1.37 0.29 0.87
C GLU A 81 -1.79 1.22 2.00
N GLN A 82 -1.17 2.38 2.08
CA GLN A 82 -1.61 3.42 3.00
C GLN A 82 -2.79 4.17 2.37
N CYS A 83 -3.93 4.18 3.07
CA CYS A 83 -5.22 4.61 2.52
C CYS A 83 -5.75 5.87 3.19
N THR A 84 -5.18 6.27 4.32
CA THR A 84 -5.43 7.57 4.93
C THR A 84 -4.17 8.43 4.95
N GLY A 85 -4.35 9.75 4.91
CA GLY A 85 -3.22 10.66 4.81
C GLY A 85 -2.42 10.49 3.51
N GLN A 86 -1.10 10.58 3.60
CA GLN A 86 -0.22 10.52 2.44
C GLN A 86 0.25 9.11 2.19
N LYS A 87 0.16 8.66 0.94
CA LYS A 87 0.56 7.31 0.55
C LYS A 87 2.07 7.16 0.63
N GLN A 88 2.61 6.60 1.73
CA GLN A 88 4.05 6.36 1.88
C GLN A 88 4.50 5.04 1.24
N PHE A 89 3.58 4.10 1.01
CA PHE A 89 3.89 2.82 0.38
C PHE A 89 2.68 2.19 -0.34
N SER A 90 2.97 1.22 -1.21
CA SER A 90 2.00 0.25 -1.74
C SER A 90 2.71 -1.07 -2.01
N ILE A 91 2.15 -2.17 -1.54
CA ILE A 91 2.66 -3.53 -1.74
C ILE A 91 1.67 -4.30 -2.60
N GLN A 92 2.16 -4.80 -3.72
CA GLN A 92 1.41 -5.59 -4.67
C GLN A 92 2.07 -6.95 -4.86
N PHE A 93 1.28 -7.93 -5.30
CA PHE A 93 1.80 -9.22 -5.69
C PHE A 93 1.05 -9.80 -6.88
N ARG A 94 1.72 -10.66 -7.62
CA ARG A 94 1.11 -11.43 -8.72
C ARG A 94 1.09 -12.90 -8.36
N THR A 95 -0.01 -13.56 -8.72
CA THR A 95 -0.12 -15.01 -8.63
C THR A 95 0.00 -15.66 -10.01
N ILE A 96 0.62 -16.84 -10.06
CA ILE A 96 0.70 -17.67 -11.26
C ILE A 96 -0.04 -19.00 -11.04
N PRO A 97 -0.57 -19.62 -12.09
CA PRO A 97 -1.07 -20.99 -12.00
C PRO A 97 0.01 -21.96 -11.51
N SER A 98 -0.38 -22.87 -10.62
CA SER A 98 0.43 -24.03 -10.22
C SER A 98 -0.17 -25.30 -10.80
N ASN A 99 0.57 -26.41 -10.70
CA ASN A 99 0.18 -27.74 -11.19
C ASN A 99 -1.11 -28.33 -10.58
N SER A 100 -1.67 -27.73 -9.53
CA SER A 100 -2.81 -28.28 -8.77
C SER A 100 -4.12 -27.49 -8.92
N ASN A 101 -4.30 -26.73 -10.01
CA ASN A 101 -5.39 -25.74 -10.20
C ASN A 101 -5.42 -24.64 -9.12
N ARG A 102 -4.36 -24.53 -8.32
CA ARG A 102 -4.14 -23.48 -7.34
C ARG A 102 -3.30 -22.37 -7.93
N ARG A 103 -3.44 -21.15 -7.42
CA ARG A 103 -2.60 -20.02 -7.82
C ARG A 103 -1.64 -19.69 -6.70
N VAL A 104 -0.36 -19.50 -6.97
CA VAL A 104 0.64 -19.20 -5.92
C VAL A 104 1.30 -17.86 -6.17
N ILE A 105 1.72 -17.19 -5.10
CA ILE A 105 2.45 -15.91 -5.20
C ILE A 105 3.76 -16.12 -5.96
N ASN A 106 4.10 -15.22 -6.88
CA ASN A 106 5.31 -15.33 -7.70
C ASN A 106 6.14 -14.05 -7.75
N ASN A 107 5.47 -12.91 -7.85
CA ASN A 107 6.14 -11.61 -7.90
C ASN A 107 5.59 -10.75 -6.78
N VAL A 108 6.47 -10.05 -6.10
CA VAL A 108 6.12 -9.02 -5.11
C VAL A 108 6.71 -7.70 -5.60
N THR A 109 5.89 -6.67 -5.62
CA THR A 109 6.32 -5.31 -5.96
C THR A 109 6.05 -4.40 -4.77
N VAL A 110 7.10 -3.75 -4.30
CA VAL A 110 7.05 -2.76 -3.21
C VAL A 110 7.30 -1.38 -3.81
N PHE A 111 6.30 -0.51 -3.69
CA PHE A 111 6.44 0.91 -3.99
C PHE A 111 6.70 1.66 -2.68
N LEU A 112 7.81 2.40 -2.66
CA LEU A 112 8.14 3.32 -1.57
C LEU A 112 8.02 4.75 -2.08
N HIS A 113 7.17 5.52 -1.42
CA HIS A 113 6.89 6.91 -1.72
C HIS A 113 7.55 7.82 -0.66
N ARG A 114 7.56 9.12 -0.94
CA ARG A 114 8.19 10.14 -0.09
C ARG A 114 7.30 10.51 1.11
N PRO A 115 7.86 10.78 2.30
CA PRO A 115 7.14 11.46 3.38
C PRO A 115 6.85 12.95 3.06
N TYR A 116 5.82 13.52 3.67
CA TYR A 116 5.34 14.90 3.40
C TYR A 116 6.37 16.00 3.66
N ASP A 117 7.24 15.80 4.64
CA ASP A 117 8.12 16.81 5.23
C ASP A 117 9.27 17.25 4.32
N ALA A 118 9.37 16.65 3.15
CA ALA A 118 10.55 16.75 2.34
C ALA A 118 10.18 17.53 1.05
N THR A 119 10.79 18.70 0.84
CA THR A 119 10.52 19.60 -0.29
C THR A 119 11.05 19.02 -1.63
N GLY A 120 10.32 19.21 -2.74
CA GLY A 120 10.69 18.77 -4.11
C GLY A 120 9.90 17.57 -4.66
N SER A 121 9.98 17.34 -5.98
CA SER A 121 9.40 16.17 -6.67
C SER A 121 10.39 15.01 -6.65
N TRP A 122 9.98 13.84 -6.13
CA TRP A 122 10.87 12.67 -6.01
C TRP A 122 10.25 11.45 -6.69
N PRO A 123 11.06 10.65 -7.40
CA PRO A 123 10.56 9.45 -8.03
C PRO A 123 10.21 8.40 -6.97
N THR A 124 9.00 7.86 -7.05
CA THR A 124 8.61 6.62 -6.37
C THR A 124 9.66 5.55 -6.64
N LYS A 125 10.12 4.86 -5.59
CA LYS A 125 11.02 3.71 -5.74
C LYS A 125 10.21 2.44 -5.89
N ARG A 126 10.57 1.65 -6.89
CA ARG A 126 9.96 0.35 -7.18
C ARG A 126 10.98 -0.74 -6.90
N VAL A 127 10.66 -1.63 -5.97
CA VAL A 127 11.42 -2.87 -5.72
C VAL A 127 10.58 -4.03 -6.22
N ASP A 128 11.11 -4.81 -7.15
CA ASP A 128 10.48 -6.06 -7.60
C ASP A 128 11.29 -7.24 -7.10
N ILE A 129 10.59 -8.21 -6.52
CA ILE A 129 11.13 -9.48 -6.06
C ILE A 129 10.42 -10.55 -6.87
N GLU A 130 11.20 -11.26 -7.68
CA GLU A 130 10.72 -12.28 -8.59
C GLU A 130 11.18 -13.66 -8.13
N ALA A 131 10.23 -14.60 -8.06
CA ALA A 131 10.51 -15.96 -7.65
C ALA A 131 11.48 -16.65 -8.61
N THR A 132 12.50 -17.26 -8.03
CA THR A 132 13.36 -18.25 -8.66
C THR A 132 13.21 -19.58 -7.93
N ARG A 133 13.98 -20.61 -8.29
CA ARG A 133 13.94 -21.91 -7.59
C ARG A 133 14.61 -21.84 -6.21
N ASP A 134 15.62 -21.00 -6.08
CA ASP A 134 16.40 -20.83 -4.87
C ASP A 134 16.25 -19.37 -4.38
N PRO A 135 15.85 -19.13 -3.13
CA PRO A 135 15.79 -17.78 -2.57
C PRO A 135 17.13 -17.05 -2.57
N ASP A 136 18.26 -17.75 -2.51
CA ASP A 136 19.59 -17.15 -2.66
C ASP A 136 19.82 -16.66 -4.11
N ASP A 137 19.06 -17.20 -5.07
CA ASP A 137 19.03 -16.79 -6.48
C ASP A 137 17.84 -15.88 -6.82
N ALA A 138 17.12 -15.32 -5.84
CA ALA A 138 15.96 -14.46 -6.12
C ALA A 138 16.37 -13.25 -6.97
N ILE A 139 15.65 -12.98 -8.06
CA ILE A 139 15.91 -11.80 -8.89
C ILE A 139 15.25 -10.60 -8.23
N VAL A 140 16.07 -9.69 -7.70
CA VAL A 140 15.63 -8.42 -7.15
C VAL A 140 15.97 -7.28 -8.09
N LYS A 141 14.98 -6.44 -8.40
CA LYS A 141 15.15 -5.27 -9.28
C LYS A 141 14.76 -4.00 -8.54
N ILE A 142 15.57 -2.95 -8.65
CA ILE A 142 15.27 -1.60 -8.18
C ILE A 142 15.08 -0.70 -9.41
N ASN A 143 13.88 -0.13 -9.58
CA ASN A 143 13.50 0.66 -10.76
C ASN A 143 13.86 -0.03 -12.09
N ASN A 144 13.55 -1.32 -12.17
CA ASN A 144 13.84 -2.22 -13.31
C ASN A 144 15.31 -2.60 -13.52
N ALA A 145 16.25 -2.13 -12.71
CA ALA A 145 17.65 -2.59 -12.74
C ALA A 145 17.86 -3.73 -11.74
N VAL A 146 18.42 -4.86 -12.19
CA VAL A 146 18.77 -5.99 -11.30
C VAL A 146 19.83 -5.54 -10.30
N THR A 147 19.69 -5.96 -9.04
CA THR A 147 20.65 -5.69 -7.96
C THR A 147 21.08 -6.98 -7.26
N THR A 148 22.18 -6.93 -6.51
CA THR A 148 22.69 -8.00 -5.65
C THR A 148 22.41 -7.69 -4.19
N LEU A 149 22.12 -8.71 -3.38
CA LEU A 149 21.80 -8.54 -1.96
C LEU A 149 23.03 -8.82 -1.06
N PRO A 150 23.15 -8.17 0.12
CA PRO A 150 22.28 -7.10 0.60
C PRO A 150 22.50 -5.79 -0.17
N ASP A 151 21.46 -4.97 -0.26
CA ASP A 151 21.52 -3.66 -0.91
C ASP A 151 20.81 -2.61 -0.07
N ASN A 152 21.17 -1.35 -0.27
CA ASN A 152 20.43 -0.22 0.23
C ASN A 152 19.67 0.40 -0.94
N VAL A 153 18.33 0.38 -0.88
CA VAL A 153 17.52 1.26 -1.73
C VAL A 153 17.79 2.69 -1.26
N MET A 154 18.75 3.30 -1.97
CA MET A 154 19.32 4.64 -1.84
C MET A 154 20.25 4.85 -0.63
N SER A 155 21.46 5.35 -0.90
CA SER A 155 22.32 5.99 0.08
C SER A 155 22.17 7.52 -0.03
N GLY A 156 22.00 8.18 1.11
CA GLY A 156 21.67 9.61 1.21
C GLY A 156 20.87 9.93 2.48
N ASN A 157 20.35 11.16 2.60
CA ASN A 157 19.76 11.64 3.86
C ASN A 157 18.27 11.28 4.09
N HIS A 158 17.51 10.73 3.12
CA HIS A 158 16.04 10.77 3.27
C HIS A 158 15.22 9.53 2.86
N LEU A 159 15.76 8.54 2.15
CA LEU A 159 15.08 7.24 1.93
C LEU A 159 16.14 6.15 2.07
N ARG A 160 16.00 5.27 3.05
CA ARG A 160 16.93 4.16 3.29
C ARG A 160 16.13 2.90 3.50
N ALA A 161 15.81 2.17 2.44
CA ALA A 161 15.31 0.81 2.62
C ALA A 161 16.48 -0.17 2.54
N VAL A 162 16.52 -1.15 3.44
CA VAL A 162 17.54 -2.20 3.43
C VAL A 162 16.93 -3.46 2.85
N LEU A 163 17.63 -4.07 1.91
CA LEU A 163 17.28 -5.34 1.29
C LEU A 163 18.30 -6.37 1.72
N LYS A 164 17.82 -7.52 2.18
CA LYS A 164 18.69 -8.62 2.61
C LYS A 164 17.95 -9.94 2.46
N ILE A 165 18.72 -11.02 2.47
CA ILE A 165 18.19 -12.36 2.70
C ILE A 165 18.03 -12.56 4.22
N VAL A 166 16.90 -13.13 4.63
CA VAL A 166 16.62 -13.53 6.01
C VAL A 166 16.17 -14.98 6.07
N ASP A 167 16.61 -15.69 7.10
CA ASP A 167 16.08 -17.00 7.45
C ASP A 167 14.79 -16.80 8.25
N ARG A 168 13.65 -17.20 7.70
CA ARG A 168 12.35 -17.17 8.38
C ARG A 168 12.19 -18.36 9.32
N ASP A 169 12.69 -19.51 8.89
CA ASP A 169 12.83 -20.73 9.68
C ASP A 169 14.07 -21.50 9.19
N SER A 170 14.32 -22.69 9.74
CA SER A 170 15.49 -23.50 9.39
C SER A 170 15.57 -23.93 7.92
N PHE A 171 14.47 -23.83 7.18
CA PHE A 171 14.35 -24.28 5.79
C PHE A 171 13.89 -23.18 4.84
N THR A 172 13.55 -21.98 5.33
CA THR A 172 12.94 -20.92 4.53
C THR A 172 13.76 -19.66 4.54
N LYS A 173 14.38 -19.36 3.39
CA LYS A 173 15.00 -18.06 3.13
C LYS A 173 14.07 -17.15 2.35
N CYS A 174 14.11 -15.86 2.68
CA CYS A 174 13.23 -14.85 2.10
C CYS A 174 14.00 -13.57 1.80
N VAL A 175 13.52 -12.78 0.85
CA VAL A 175 13.99 -11.41 0.64
C VAL A 175 13.19 -10.49 1.57
N GLU A 176 13.88 -9.79 2.46
CA GLU A 176 13.30 -8.75 3.32
C GLU A 176 13.62 -7.36 2.77
N VAL A 177 12.60 -6.50 2.68
CA VAL A 177 12.73 -5.06 2.50
C VAL A 177 12.28 -4.38 3.78
N SER A 178 13.20 -3.71 4.46
CA SER A 178 12.91 -2.99 5.71
C SER A 178 13.15 -1.49 5.55
N THR A 179 12.31 -0.66 6.17
CA THR A 179 12.46 0.80 6.16
C THR A 179 12.73 1.33 7.57
N PRO A 180 13.27 2.56 7.71
CA PRO A 180 13.62 3.13 9.01
C PRO A 180 12.38 3.55 9.81
N TRP A 181 11.24 3.75 9.13
CA TRP A 181 9.94 4.02 9.73
C TRP A 181 9.16 2.74 10.07
N GLY A 182 9.82 1.57 10.00
CA GLY A 182 9.31 0.31 10.54
C GLY A 182 8.44 -0.53 9.59
N LEU A 183 8.27 -0.13 8.33
CA LEU A 183 7.67 -1.04 7.34
C LEU A 183 8.64 -2.18 7.08
N VAL A 184 8.16 -3.42 7.19
CA VAL A 184 8.94 -4.61 6.81
C VAL A 184 8.11 -5.46 5.86
N VAL A 185 8.67 -5.80 4.70
CA VAL A 185 8.06 -6.68 3.70
C VAL A 185 8.97 -7.89 3.54
N THR A 186 8.47 -9.08 3.82
CA THR A 186 9.24 -10.33 3.69
C THR A 186 8.59 -11.21 2.63
N ALA A 187 9.30 -11.41 1.51
CA ALA A 187 8.85 -12.20 0.38
C ALA A 187 9.60 -13.53 0.32
N CYS A 188 8.89 -14.60 0.66
CA CYS A 188 9.36 -16.00 0.63
C CYS A 188 8.79 -16.67 -0.63
N VAL A 189 9.21 -16.21 -1.81
CA VAL A 189 8.58 -16.59 -3.08
C VAL A 189 9.28 -17.74 -3.81
N ALA A 190 10.50 -18.09 -3.39
CA ALA A 190 11.32 -19.10 -4.06
C ALA A 190 11.06 -20.53 -3.57
N HIS A 191 10.60 -20.72 -2.33
CA HIS A 191 10.36 -22.06 -1.80
C HIS A 191 8.98 -22.61 -2.14
N PHE A 192 8.98 -23.88 -2.58
CA PHE A 192 7.79 -24.68 -2.79
C PHE A 192 7.67 -25.70 -1.66
N PRO A 193 6.46 -25.99 -1.14
CA PRO A 193 5.16 -25.48 -1.57
C PRO A 193 4.76 -24.14 -0.94
N TYR A 194 5.56 -23.63 0.00
CA TYR A 194 5.19 -22.48 0.84
C TYR A 194 5.70 -21.17 0.24
N ARG A 195 4.91 -20.63 -0.70
CA ARG A 195 5.12 -19.28 -1.22
C ARG A 195 4.33 -18.28 -0.39
N CYS A 196 5.04 -17.45 0.35
CA CYS A 196 4.47 -16.54 1.33
C CYS A 196 4.94 -15.09 1.15
N LEU A 197 4.06 -14.17 1.47
CA LEU A 197 4.32 -12.74 1.61
C LEU A 197 3.86 -12.29 2.99
N PHE A 198 4.77 -11.71 3.75
CA PHE A 198 4.49 -11.11 5.05
C PHE A 198 4.71 -9.60 4.97
N VAL A 199 3.82 -8.83 5.59
CA VAL A 199 3.98 -7.38 5.71
C VAL A 199 3.72 -6.98 7.16
N SER A 200 4.69 -6.31 7.76
CA SER A 200 4.65 -5.90 9.16
C SER A 200 4.57 -4.39 9.29
N PHE A 201 3.71 -3.93 10.19
CA PHE A 201 3.48 -2.52 10.47
C PHE A 201 3.58 -2.24 11.97
N PRO A 202 4.35 -1.22 12.40
CA PRO A 202 4.20 -0.68 13.74
C PRO A 202 2.88 0.11 13.85
N PRO A 203 2.30 0.26 15.06
CA PRO A 203 1.08 1.03 15.26
C PRO A 203 1.12 2.43 14.64
N VAL A 204 2.25 3.13 14.75
CA VAL A 204 2.45 4.50 14.24
C VAL A 204 2.30 4.62 12.72
N LEU A 205 2.54 3.53 11.98
CA LEU A 205 2.45 3.51 10.53
C LEU A 205 1.08 2.97 10.07
N GLY A 206 0.63 1.89 10.70
CA GLY A 206 -0.46 1.07 10.18
C GLY A 206 -1.84 1.32 10.80
N CYS A 207 -1.91 1.77 12.05
CA CYS A 207 -3.14 1.70 12.84
C CYS A 207 -4.28 2.54 12.23
N GLY A 208 -5.34 1.89 11.76
CA GLY A 208 -6.48 2.54 11.08
C GLY A 208 -6.12 3.23 9.76
N ASN A 209 -4.92 2.99 9.22
CA ASN A 209 -4.33 3.76 8.13
C ASN A 209 -4.04 2.90 6.88
N ILE A 210 -4.09 1.58 7.01
CA ILE A 210 -3.86 0.66 5.90
C ILE A 210 -5.16 0.15 5.29
N CYS A 211 -5.09 -0.27 4.03
CA CYS A 211 -6.13 -1.05 3.39
C CYS A 211 -5.53 -2.03 2.38
N GLY A 212 -6.38 -2.84 1.74
CA GLY A 212 -5.97 -4.01 0.98
C GLY A 212 -6.21 -5.29 1.80
N GLN A 213 -5.49 -6.36 1.49
CA GLN A 213 -5.67 -7.65 2.16
C GLN A 213 -5.13 -7.67 3.60
N CYS A 214 -4.32 -6.70 4.02
CA CYS A 214 -3.96 -6.52 5.43
C CYS A 214 -5.06 -5.87 6.28
N ALA A 215 -6.21 -5.57 5.68
CA ALA A 215 -7.35 -4.87 6.28
C ALA A 215 -6.97 -3.49 6.85
N ASN A 216 -7.69 -3.01 7.87
CA ASN A 216 -7.57 -1.65 8.40
C ASN A 216 -6.65 -1.53 9.61
N TYR A 217 -6.33 -2.65 10.27
CA TYR A 217 -5.54 -2.72 11.49
C TYR A 217 -6.04 -1.73 12.55
N ASN A 218 -7.26 -1.95 13.04
CA ASN A 218 -7.89 -1.09 14.06
C ASN A 218 -8.10 -1.82 15.41
N GLY A 219 -7.68 -3.09 15.50
CA GLY A 219 -7.90 -3.96 16.66
C GLY A 219 -9.23 -4.69 16.64
N TYR A 220 -9.96 -4.70 15.51
CA TYR A 220 -11.30 -5.28 15.39
C TYR A 220 -11.47 -6.16 14.15
N SER A 221 -11.07 -7.42 14.29
CA SER A 221 -11.01 -8.40 13.19
C SER A 221 -12.34 -8.67 12.48
N ALA A 222 -13.49 -8.42 13.11
CA ALA A 222 -14.78 -8.72 12.52
C ALA A 222 -15.14 -7.80 11.34
N ASP A 223 -14.51 -6.62 11.23
CA ASP A 223 -14.70 -5.70 10.10
C ASP A 223 -13.70 -5.91 8.94
N ASP A 224 -12.67 -6.74 9.14
CA ASP A 224 -11.56 -6.97 8.20
C ASP A 224 -11.97 -7.61 6.88
N CYS A 225 -13.20 -8.09 6.71
CA CYS A 225 -13.70 -8.58 5.41
C CYS A 225 -14.68 -7.61 4.74
N THR A 226 -14.96 -6.50 5.40
CA THR A 226 -15.94 -5.49 4.95
C THR A 226 -15.31 -4.12 4.76
N HIS A 227 -14.04 -3.99 5.12
CA HIS A 227 -13.29 -2.76 4.97
C HIS A 227 -12.86 -2.53 3.52
N TYR A 228 -12.69 -1.26 3.16
CA TYR A 228 -12.28 -0.69 1.86
C TYR A 228 -11.88 -1.68 0.73
N ASN A 229 -12.79 -1.91 -0.24
CA ASN A 229 -12.56 -2.71 -1.46
C ASN A 229 -11.96 -4.11 -1.24
N GLN A 230 -12.05 -4.65 -0.03
CA GLN A 230 -11.46 -5.93 0.30
C GLN A 230 -12.32 -7.06 -0.28
N LYS A 231 -11.66 -8.00 -0.96
CA LYS A 231 -12.31 -9.20 -1.48
C LYS A 231 -11.88 -10.35 -0.59
N CYS A 232 -12.82 -10.86 0.20
CA CYS A 232 -12.61 -11.94 1.14
C CYS A 232 -13.64 -13.05 0.92
N TRP A 233 -13.20 -14.29 0.97
CA TRP A 233 -14.05 -15.44 1.30
C TRP A 233 -13.63 -15.91 2.68
N LYS A 234 -14.50 -15.78 3.69
CA LYS A 234 -14.13 -16.21 5.04
C LYS A 234 -13.93 -17.73 4.99
N ASP A 235 -12.95 -18.23 5.72
CA ASP A 235 -12.71 -19.68 5.74
C ASP A 235 -13.93 -20.45 6.29
N ASP A 236 -14.76 -19.79 7.11
CA ASP A 236 -16.04 -20.32 7.62
C ASP A 236 -17.11 -20.49 6.53
N ASP A 237 -17.01 -19.75 5.41
CA ASP A 237 -17.95 -19.84 4.28
C ASP A 237 -17.75 -21.12 3.45
N LYS A 238 -16.63 -21.83 3.66
CA LYS A 238 -16.35 -23.13 3.02
C LYS A 238 -17.26 -24.25 3.54
N ASN A 239 -18.00 -24.01 4.63
CA ASN A 239 -19.02 -24.92 5.16
C ASN A 239 -20.46 -24.59 4.73
N GLY A 240 -20.65 -23.74 3.72
CA GLY A 240 -21.90 -23.71 2.96
C GLY A 240 -23.07 -23.04 3.65
N ASN A 241 -22.93 -21.77 4.05
CA ASN A 241 -24.11 -20.93 4.26
C ASN A 241 -23.92 -19.56 3.60
N ARG A 242 -24.47 -19.42 2.40
CA ARG A 242 -24.64 -18.12 1.74
C ARG A 242 -25.74 -17.36 2.50
N GLY A 243 -25.34 -16.38 3.31
CA GLY A 243 -26.22 -15.36 3.88
C GLY A 243 -26.12 -14.06 3.10
#